data_AF-A0A833HQQ9-F1
#
_entry.id   AF-A0A833HQQ9-F1
#
_cell.length_a   1.000
_cell.length_b   1.000
_cell.length_c   1.000
_cell.angle_alpha   90.00
_cell.angle_beta   90.00
_cell.angle_gamma   90.00
#
_symmetry.space_group_name_H-M   'P 1'
#
loop_
_entity.id
_entity.type
_entity.pdbx_description
1 polymer ?
#
loop_
_entity_poly.entity_id
_entity_poly.type
_entity_poly.pdbx_seq_one_letter_code
_entity_poly.pdbx_strand_id
1 'polypeptide(L)'
;MHVGIVGEGQGGTAILKTLTKMDGVNIVGIADINEDAQGIQLAKSLDIFNAISIKDLMSKKMDIVIEATGVERVKNEIENNNIHNATIMSSVAANLMMHLVENEEKLVNKIESQIKEINKLSSVTAESINKMNDTIDSTVVLSNTLNQFAARTINLVKETDEIIKIMSKITQQTNILGLNASIEAARAGEHGRGFAIVAKEVQKLASNNEEFANQIGDILNTINHEVKSVSTEIEKLNNLSENQKEIGLGLEDAIEKLISNVES
;
A
#
# COMPACT_ATOMS: atom_id res chain seq x y z
N MET A 1 -48.94 8.52 -4.87
CA MET A 1 -49.66 7.31 -4.38
C MET A 1 -49.94 7.50 -2.90
N HIS A 2 -51.21 7.43 -2.51
CA HIS A 2 -51.68 7.58 -1.13
C HIS A 2 -51.71 6.23 -0.44
N VAL A 3 -50.97 6.08 0.65
CA VAL A 3 -50.77 4.78 1.33
C VAL A 3 -51.23 4.89 2.78
N GLY A 4 -52.02 3.92 3.22
CA GLY A 4 -52.26 3.66 4.64
C GLY A 4 -51.54 2.41 5.11
N ILE A 5 -51.15 2.35 6.38
CA ILE A 5 -50.46 1.19 6.96
C ILE A 5 -51.21 0.74 8.22
N VAL A 6 -51.41 -0.57 8.37
CA VAL A 6 -52.07 -1.19 9.52
C VAL A 6 -51.11 -2.19 10.17
N GLY A 7 -50.78 -1.98 11.44
CA GLY A 7 -49.81 -2.77 12.19
C GLY A 7 -48.44 -2.11 12.23
N GLU A 8 -48.18 -1.35 13.29
CA GLU A 8 -47.05 -0.43 13.47
C GLU A 8 -46.07 -0.90 14.54
N GLY A 9 -45.96 -2.23 14.68
CA GLY A 9 -44.83 -2.89 15.34
C GLY A 9 -43.52 -2.68 14.57
N GLN A 10 -42.53 -3.55 14.79
CA GLN A 10 -41.21 -3.41 14.15
C GLN A 10 -41.28 -3.35 12.61
N GLY A 11 -42.08 -4.24 12.00
CA GLY A 11 -42.21 -4.34 10.54
C GLY A 11 -42.94 -3.15 9.89
N GLY A 12 -44.11 -2.76 10.42
CA GLY A 12 -44.83 -1.58 9.93
C GLY A 12 -44.03 -0.30 10.10
N THR A 13 -43.32 -0.15 11.23
CA THR A 13 -42.44 1.00 11.46
C THR A 13 -41.32 1.07 10.41
N ALA A 14 -40.73 -0.07 10.02
CA ALA A 14 -39.70 -0.11 8.98
C ALA A 14 -40.26 0.32 7.62
N ILE A 15 -41.45 -0.19 7.25
CA ILE A 15 -42.15 0.19 6.02
C ILE A 15 -42.47 1.69 6.03
N LEU A 16 -43.01 2.22 7.14
CA LEU A 16 -43.32 3.64 7.32
C LEU A 16 -42.07 4.53 7.12
N LYS A 17 -40.94 4.17 7.74
CA LYS A 17 -39.67 4.89 7.58
C LYS A 17 -39.17 4.94 6.14
N THR A 18 -39.32 3.85 5.40
CA THR A 18 -38.87 3.78 4.00
C THR A 18 -39.80 4.57 3.10
N LEU A 19 -41.10 4.34 3.20
CA LEU A 19 -42.08 4.97 2.31
C LEU A 19 -42.13 6.50 2.47
N THR A 20 -41.86 7.03 3.66
CA THR A 20 -41.78 8.48 3.90
C THR A 20 -40.60 9.16 3.21
N LYS A 21 -39.57 8.40 2.81
CA LYS A 21 -38.40 8.90 2.05
C LYS A 21 -38.56 8.74 0.53
N MET A 22 -39.61 8.06 0.06
CA MET A 22 -39.80 7.79 -1.35
C MET A 22 -40.57 8.91 -2.05
N ASP A 23 -39.98 9.47 -3.10
CA ASP A 23 -40.64 10.46 -3.94
C ASP A 23 -41.93 9.90 -4.57
N GLY A 24 -43.01 10.68 -4.49
CA GLY A 24 -44.31 10.31 -5.05
C GLY A 24 -45.17 9.39 -4.18
N VAL A 25 -44.70 9.01 -2.98
CA VAL A 25 -45.51 8.31 -1.96
C VAL A 25 -45.97 9.30 -0.88
N ASN A 26 -47.26 9.27 -0.54
CA ASN A 26 -47.85 10.08 0.51
C ASN A 26 -48.51 9.15 1.54
N ILE A 27 -47.98 9.12 2.76
CA ILE A 27 -48.58 8.35 3.84
C ILE A 27 -49.77 9.13 4.40
N VAL A 28 -50.98 8.69 4.08
CA VAL A 28 -52.21 9.37 4.52
C VAL A 28 -52.57 9.06 5.96
N GLY A 29 -52.05 7.95 6.50
CA GLY A 29 -52.19 7.61 7.90
C GLY A 29 -51.77 6.19 8.23
N ILE A 30 -51.71 5.92 9.52
CA ILE A 30 -51.37 4.62 10.07
C ILE A 30 -52.37 4.18 11.14
N ALA A 31 -52.45 2.88 11.42
CA ALA A 31 -53.26 2.36 12.52
C ALA A 31 -52.59 1.20 13.26
N ASP A 32 -52.63 1.25 14.59
CA ASP A 32 -52.25 0.14 15.47
C ASP A 32 -53.06 0.18 16.75
N ILE A 33 -53.44 -0.99 17.26
CA ILE A 33 -54.20 -1.11 18.52
C ILE A 33 -53.40 -0.65 19.74
N ASN A 34 -52.07 -0.64 19.65
CA ASN A 34 -51.16 -0.19 20.68
C ASN A 34 -50.74 1.27 20.41
N GLU A 35 -51.23 2.20 21.23
CA GLU A 35 -50.88 3.63 21.15
C GLU A 35 -49.39 3.92 21.36
N ASP A 36 -48.70 3.00 22.05
CA ASP A 36 -47.26 3.11 22.34
C ASP A 36 -46.40 2.42 21.28
N ALA A 37 -46.98 1.89 20.21
CA ALA A 37 -46.24 1.26 19.13
C ALA A 37 -45.21 2.22 18.51
N GLN A 38 -44.07 1.68 18.09
CA GLN A 38 -42.95 2.47 17.57
C GLN A 38 -43.35 3.31 16.35
N GLY A 39 -44.17 2.75 15.45
CA GLY A 39 -44.63 3.46 14.26
C GLY A 39 -45.61 4.57 14.58
N ILE A 40 -46.43 4.44 15.64
CA ILE A 40 -47.30 5.51 16.13
C ILE A 40 -46.49 6.70 16.64
N GLN A 41 -45.43 6.45 17.41
CA GLN A 41 -44.54 7.52 17.88
C GLN A 41 -43.84 8.23 16.71
N LEU A 42 -43.40 7.46 15.71
CA LEU A 42 -42.80 8.00 14.49
C LEU A 42 -43.79 8.82 13.66
N ALA A 43 -45.02 8.35 13.46
CA ALA A 43 -46.02 9.11 12.73
C ALA A 43 -46.36 10.43 13.42
N LYS A 44 -46.44 10.44 14.76
CA LYS A 44 -46.64 11.67 15.54
C LYS A 44 -45.51 12.68 15.30
N SER A 45 -44.25 12.24 15.24
CA SER A 45 -43.12 13.15 14.99
C SER A 45 -43.06 13.66 13.54
N LEU A 46 -43.67 12.93 12.61
CA LEU A 46 -43.78 13.29 11.19
C LEU A 46 -45.11 13.99 10.83
N ASP A 47 -45.97 14.28 11.82
CA ASP A 47 -47.31 14.85 11.64
C ASP A 47 -48.22 14.03 10.70
N ILE A 48 -48.06 12.70 10.74
CA ILE A 48 -48.88 11.75 9.99
C ILE A 48 -50.08 11.34 10.84
N PHE A 49 -51.27 11.28 10.21
CA PHE A 49 -52.48 10.82 10.86
C PHE A 49 -52.29 9.42 11.45
N ASN A 50 -52.59 9.25 12.73
CA ASN A 50 -52.48 7.97 13.43
C ASN A 50 -53.80 7.66 14.12
N ALA A 51 -54.18 6.40 14.12
CA ALA A 51 -55.42 5.93 14.72
C ALA A 51 -55.20 4.62 15.48
N ILE A 52 -56.04 4.39 16.50
CA ILE A 52 -56.09 3.10 17.21
C ILE A 52 -57.10 2.12 16.60
N SER A 53 -57.93 2.61 15.68
CA SER A 53 -58.93 1.83 14.98
C SER A 53 -58.67 1.85 13.48
N ILE A 54 -58.76 0.67 12.86
CA ILE A 54 -58.73 0.52 11.41
C ILE A 54 -59.85 1.35 10.77
N LYS A 55 -61.02 1.44 11.40
CA LYS A 55 -62.16 2.23 10.89
C LYS A 55 -61.81 3.71 10.72
N ASP A 56 -61.09 4.28 11.68
CA ASP A 56 -60.69 5.69 11.64
C ASP A 56 -59.66 5.95 10.53
N LEU A 57 -58.71 5.02 10.34
CA LEU A 57 -57.79 5.08 9.20
C LEU A 57 -58.54 4.97 7.85
N MET A 58 -59.46 4.01 7.73
CA MET A 58 -60.22 3.77 6.50
C MET A 58 -61.22 4.89 6.17
N SER A 59 -61.46 5.83 7.10
CA SER A 59 -62.19 7.07 6.80
C SER A 59 -61.42 8.02 5.86
N LYS A 60 -60.10 7.83 5.73
CA LYS A 60 -59.25 8.58 4.80
C LYS A 60 -59.27 7.90 3.43
N LYS A 61 -59.28 8.71 2.37
CA LYS A 61 -59.14 8.23 1.00
C LYS A 61 -57.68 7.85 0.72
N MET A 62 -57.44 6.63 0.26
CA MET A 62 -56.12 6.13 -0.10
C MET A 62 -56.18 5.17 -1.28
N ASP A 63 -55.04 5.01 -1.96
CA ASP A 63 -54.90 4.15 -3.12
C ASP A 63 -54.56 2.70 -2.69
N ILE A 64 -53.72 2.56 -1.65
CA ILE A 64 -53.25 1.28 -1.12
C ILE A 64 -53.32 1.26 0.41
N VAL A 65 -53.70 0.13 0.99
CA VAL A 65 -53.57 -0.18 2.43
C VAL A 65 -52.59 -1.34 2.60
N ILE A 66 -51.57 -1.16 3.44
CA ILE A 66 -50.58 -2.19 3.77
C ILE A 66 -50.98 -2.87 5.09
N GLU A 67 -51.32 -4.15 5.03
CA GLU A 67 -51.59 -4.96 6.22
C GLU A 67 -50.27 -5.59 6.70
N ALA A 68 -49.67 -5.04 7.74
CA ALA A 68 -48.37 -5.45 8.27
C ALA A 68 -48.49 -6.28 9.56
N THR A 69 -49.70 -6.69 9.97
CA THR A 69 -49.93 -7.44 11.23
C THR A 69 -49.73 -8.94 11.09
N GLY A 70 -49.90 -9.50 9.89
CA GLY A 70 -49.87 -10.96 9.68
C GLY A 70 -51.15 -11.68 10.09
N VAL A 71 -52.21 -10.95 10.40
CA VAL A 71 -53.43 -11.51 11.01
C VAL A 71 -54.60 -11.48 10.02
N GLU A 72 -55.11 -12.65 9.64
CA GLU A 72 -56.23 -12.76 8.68
C GLU A 72 -57.48 -11.98 9.15
N ARG A 73 -57.73 -11.92 10.46
CA ARG A 73 -58.81 -11.12 11.04
C ARG A 73 -58.66 -9.63 10.72
N VAL A 74 -57.44 -9.10 10.77
CA VAL A 74 -57.15 -7.69 10.47
C VAL A 74 -57.37 -7.42 8.98
N LYS A 75 -56.92 -8.32 8.11
CA LYS A 75 -57.20 -8.23 6.67
C LYS A 75 -58.72 -8.18 6.38
N ASN A 76 -59.50 -9.10 6.96
CA ASN A 76 -60.96 -9.10 6.82
C ASN A 76 -61.59 -7.80 7.36
N GLU A 77 -61.04 -7.25 8.44
CA GLU A 77 -61.49 -5.98 9.03
C GLU A 77 -61.20 -4.79 8.10
N ILE A 78 -60.03 -4.76 7.45
CA ILE A 78 -59.70 -3.78 6.41
C ILE A 78 -60.66 -3.92 5.22
N GLU A 79 -60.89 -5.13 4.72
CA GLU A 79 -61.82 -5.41 3.60
C GLU A 79 -63.25 -4.93 3.90
N ASN A 80 -63.77 -5.23 5.10
CA ASN A 80 -65.10 -4.82 5.52
C ASN A 80 -65.26 -3.29 5.67
N ASN A 81 -64.18 -2.58 5.96
CA ASN A 81 -64.18 -1.12 6.10
C ASN A 81 -63.68 -0.41 4.82
N ASN A 82 -63.45 -1.13 3.72
CA ASN A 82 -62.86 -0.60 2.49
C ASN A 82 -63.86 0.16 1.60
N ILE A 83 -64.50 1.18 2.16
CA ILE A 83 -65.56 1.97 1.52
C ILE A 83 -65.02 2.76 0.30
N HIS A 84 -63.72 3.04 0.27
CA HIS A 84 -63.05 3.77 -0.80
C HIS A 84 -62.38 2.89 -1.86
N ASN A 85 -62.58 1.56 -1.81
CA ASN A 85 -61.99 0.58 -2.74
C ASN A 85 -60.45 0.70 -2.89
N ALA A 86 -59.74 0.94 -1.79
CA ALA A 86 -58.29 0.91 -1.76
C ALA A 86 -57.76 -0.51 -2.07
N THR A 87 -56.61 -0.62 -2.74
CA THR A 87 -55.98 -1.92 -2.97
C THR A 87 -55.31 -2.40 -1.69
N ILE A 88 -55.59 -3.64 -1.25
CA ILE A 88 -55.03 -4.17 -0.01
C ILE A 88 -53.77 -4.99 -0.33
N MET A 89 -52.64 -4.57 0.21
CA MET A 89 -51.40 -5.34 0.21
C MET A 89 -51.43 -6.30 1.41
N SER A 90 -51.33 -7.59 1.13
CA SER A 90 -51.36 -8.63 2.18
C SER A 90 -50.09 -8.60 3.03
N SER A 91 -50.19 -9.17 4.24
CA SER A 91 -49.05 -9.38 5.12
C SER A 91 -47.89 -10.16 4.52
N VAL A 92 -48.13 -11.05 3.56
CA VAL A 92 -47.02 -11.74 2.86
C VAL A 92 -46.20 -10.73 2.05
N ALA A 93 -46.86 -9.83 1.33
CA ALA A 93 -46.20 -8.78 0.56
C ALA A 93 -45.56 -7.72 1.48
N ALA A 94 -46.22 -7.37 2.59
CA ALA A 94 -45.67 -6.45 3.59
C ALA A 94 -44.42 -7.05 4.27
N ASN A 95 -44.43 -8.34 4.60
CA ASN A 95 -43.27 -9.03 5.18
C ASN A 95 -42.09 -9.08 4.19
N LEU A 96 -42.33 -9.39 2.91
CA LEU A 96 -41.30 -9.28 1.88
C LEU A 96 -40.72 -7.86 1.80
N MET A 97 -41.57 -6.83 1.84
CA MET A 97 -41.13 -5.43 1.84
C MET A 97 -40.27 -5.11 3.08
N MET A 98 -40.67 -5.59 4.27
CA MET A 98 -39.88 -5.44 5.50
C MET A 98 -38.48 -6.05 5.35
N HIS A 99 -38.39 -7.28 4.83
CA HIS A 99 -37.08 -7.92 4.60
C HIS A 99 -36.22 -7.19 3.56
N LEU A 100 -36.83 -6.61 2.53
CA LEU A 100 -36.12 -5.78 1.55
C LEU A 100 -35.56 -4.51 2.21
N VAL A 101 -36.36 -3.83 3.04
CA VAL A 101 -35.93 -2.64 3.79
C VAL A 101 -34.82 -2.96 4.79
N GLU A 102 -34.93 -4.03 5.56
CA GLU A 102 -33.87 -4.46 6.48
C GLU A 102 -32.56 -4.77 5.75
N ASN A 103 -32.66 -5.38 4.56
CA ASN A 103 -31.49 -5.67 3.74
C ASN A 103 -30.87 -4.40 3.15
N GLU A 104 -31.71 -3.44 2.73
CA GLU A 104 -31.28 -2.11 2.27
C GLU A 104 -30.53 -1.35 3.38
N GLU A 105 -31.07 -1.31 4.60
CA GLU A 105 -30.41 -0.65 5.75
C GLU A 105 -29.06 -1.30 6.08
N LYS A 106 -28.99 -2.65 6.04
CA LYS A 106 -27.72 -3.37 6.20
C LYS A 106 -26.73 -3.03 5.09
N LEU A 107 -27.19 -2.90 3.85
CA LEU A 107 -26.36 -2.54 2.71
C LEU A 107 -25.79 -1.14 2.86
N VAL A 108 -26.62 -0.16 3.23
CA VAL A 108 -26.19 1.24 3.48
C VAL A 108 -25.12 1.29 4.57
N ASN A 109 -25.36 0.66 5.72
CA ASN A 109 -24.38 0.61 6.81
C ASN A 109 -23.06 -0.05 6.38
N LYS A 110 -23.14 -1.09 5.54
CA LYS A 110 -21.95 -1.76 4.99
C LYS A 110 -21.17 -0.83 4.04
N ILE A 111 -21.87 -0.10 3.17
CA ILE A 111 -21.28 0.88 2.25
C ILE A 111 -20.59 2.00 3.05
N GLU A 112 -21.25 2.57 4.06
CA GLU A 112 -20.65 3.61 4.91
C GLU A 112 -19.36 3.13 5.60
N SER A 113 -19.35 1.90 6.09
CA SER A 113 -18.14 1.30 6.68
C SER A 113 -17.04 1.14 5.64
N GLN A 114 -17.37 0.67 4.44
CA GLN A 114 -16.39 0.51 3.35
C GLN A 114 -15.80 1.84 2.90
N ILE A 115 -16.60 2.91 2.83
CA ILE A 115 -16.12 4.27 2.51
C ILE A 115 -15.10 4.74 3.55
N LYS A 116 -15.35 4.51 4.85
CA LYS A 116 -14.39 4.86 5.91
C LYS A 116 -13.07 4.10 5.77
N GLU A 117 -13.12 2.81 5.46
CA GLU A 117 -11.93 1.99 5.22
C GLU A 117 -11.16 2.48 3.98
N ILE A 118 -11.87 2.80 2.91
CA ILE A 118 -11.31 3.36 1.68
C ILE A 118 -10.57 4.68 1.94
N ASN A 119 -11.18 5.62 2.67
CA ASN A 119 -10.55 6.91 2.97
C ASN A 119 -9.28 6.73 3.81
N LYS A 120 -9.32 5.82 4.80
CA LYS A 120 -8.15 5.47 5.60
C LYS A 120 -7.05 4.84 4.74
N LEU A 121 -7.41 3.91 3.87
CA LEU A 121 -6.48 3.26 2.95
C LEU A 121 -5.83 4.30 2.02
N SER A 122 -6.62 5.19 1.43
CA SER A 122 -6.14 6.26 0.55
C SER A 122 -5.13 7.17 1.25
N SER A 123 -5.41 7.57 2.49
CA SER A 123 -4.47 8.36 3.30
C SER A 123 -3.16 7.63 3.59
N VAL A 124 -3.22 6.34 3.96
CA VAL A 124 -2.02 5.53 4.23
C VAL A 124 -1.19 5.32 2.97
N THR A 125 -1.85 5.08 1.83
CA THR A 125 -1.15 4.90 0.55
C THR A 125 -0.49 6.21 0.10
N ALA A 126 -1.14 7.36 0.27
CA ALA A 126 -0.53 8.66 -0.02
C ALA A 126 0.72 8.93 0.84
N GLU A 127 0.67 8.63 2.14
CA GLU A 127 1.86 8.70 3.01
C GLU A 127 2.98 7.75 2.54
N SER A 128 2.61 6.55 2.08
CA SER A 128 3.55 5.55 1.57
C SER A 128 4.23 6.01 0.27
N ILE A 129 3.49 6.69 -0.63
CA ILE A 129 4.05 7.28 -1.84
C ILE A 129 5.07 8.37 -1.49
N ASN A 130 4.77 9.23 -0.52
CA ASN A 130 5.72 10.26 -0.07
C ASN A 130 7.02 9.65 0.48
N LYS A 131 6.92 8.64 1.35
CA LYS A 131 8.11 7.92 1.87
C LYS A 131 8.90 7.22 0.76
N MET A 132 8.21 6.71 -0.25
CA MET A 132 8.85 6.11 -1.42
C MET A 132 9.63 7.14 -2.22
N ASN A 133 9.07 8.34 -2.44
CA ASN A 133 9.79 9.44 -3.09
C ASN A 133 11.04 9.86 -2.31
N ASP A 134 10.96 9.98 -0.98
CA ASP A 134 12.12 10.27 -0.14
C ASP A 134 13.22 9.19 -0.25
N THR A 135 12.79 7.93 -0.36
CA THR A 135 13.71 6.79 -0.53
C THR A 135 14.35 6.78 -1.91
N ILE A 136 13.61 7.14 -2.95
CA ILE A 136 14.11 7.31 -4.33
C ILE A 136 15.19 8.39 -4.35
N ASP A 137 14.93 9.56 -3.76
CA ASP A 137 15.90 10.66 -3.71
C ASP A 137 17.17 10.26 -2.94
N SER A 138 17.01 9.59 -1.80
CA SER A 138 18.12 9.07 -1.00
C SER A 138 18.96 8.04 -1.78
N THR A 139 18.29 7.21 -2.58
CA THR A 139 18.91 6.19 -3.44
C THR A 139 19.73 6.83 -4.54
N VAL A 140 19.23 7.89 -5.19
CA VAL A 140 19.98 8.67 -6.20
C VAL A 140 21.24 9.31 -5.58
N VAL A 141 21.12 9.89 -4.39
CA VAL A 141 22.27 10.46 -3.66
C VAL A 141 23.30 9.37 -3.33
N LEU A 142 22.86 8.20 -2.89
CA LEU A 142 23.71 7.06 -2.60
C LEU A 142 24.43 6.55 -3.86
N SER A 143 23.74 6.40 -4.99
CA SER A 143 24.34 6.05 -6.28
C SER A 143 25.47 6.98 -6.66
N ASN A 144 25.24 8.29 -6.55
CA ASN A 144 26.25 9.30 -6.88
C ASN A 144 27.48 9.19 -5.95
N THR A 145 27.24 8.95 -4.66
CA THR A 145 28.30 8.76 -3.67
C THR A 145 29.14 7.51 -3.96
N LEU A 146 28.48 6.40 -4.30
CA LEU A 146 29.15 5.15 -4.65
C LEU A 146 29.94 5.27 -5.96
N ASN A 147 29.43 5.98 -6.96
CA ASN A 147 30.15 6.28 -8.20
C ASN A 147 31.43 7.08 -7.93
N GLN A 148 31.34 8.11 -7.08
CA GLN A 148 32.52 8.89 -6.67
C GLN A 148 33.53 8.02 -5.90
N PHE A 149 33.05 7.16 -5.00
CA PHE A 149 33.88 6.22 -4.26
C PHE A 149 34.60 5.23 -5.19
N ALA A 150 33.89 4.66 -6.15
CA ALA A 150 34.45 3.76 -7.17
C ALA A 150 35.54 4.48 -7.99
N ALA A 151 35.25 5.68 -8.50
CA ALA A 151 36.21 6.47 -9.26
C ALA A 151 37.48 6.81 -8.46
N ARG A 152 37.33 7.19 -7.18
CA ARG A 152 38.46 7.46 -6.29
C ARG A 152 39.30 6.20 -6.05
N THR A 153 38.65 5.07 -5.83
CA THR A 153 39.34 3.78 -5.62
C THR A 153 40.14 3.37 -6.85
N ILE A 154 39.60 3.54 -8.06
CA ILE A 154 40.33 3.29 -9.32
C ILE A 154 41.59 4.14 -9.41
N ASN A 155 41.52 5.41 -9.04
CA ASN A 155 42.69 6.29 -9.06
C ASN A 155 43.75 5.85 -8.05
N LEU A 156 43.35 5.48 -6.82
CA LEU A 156 44.27 4.94 -5.81
C LEU A 156 44.94 3.63 -6.26
N VAL A 157 44.20 2.76 -6.94
CA VAL A 157 44.76 1.53 -7.51
C VAL A 157 45.81 1.86 -8.57
N LYS A 158 45.54 2.83 -9.47
CA LYS A 158 46.52 3.27 -10.47
C LYS A 158 47.77 3.88 -9.85
N GLU A 159 47.61 4.73 -8.83
CA GLU A 159 48.75 5.32 -8.10
C GLU A 159 49.60 4.23 -7.43
N THR A 160 48.96 3.22 -6.84
CA THR A 160 49.67 2.10 -6.19
C THR A 160 50.38 1.22 -7.23
N ASP A 161 49.76 0.99 -8.39
CA ASP A 161 50.38 0.24 -9.50
C ASP A 161 51.66 0.94 -10.01
N GLU A 162 51.67 2.28 -10.11
CA GLU A 162 52.87 3.04 -10.47
C GLU A 162 53.98 2.91 -9.40
N ILE A 163 53.63 2.92 -8.12
CA ILE A 163 54.59 2.69 -7.02
C ILE A 163 55.19 1.29 -7.14
N ILE A 164 54.37 0.27 -7.40
CA ILE A 164 54.85 -1.11 -7.59
C ILE A 164 55.80 -1.22 -8.78
N LYS A 165 55.51 -0.57 -9.91
CA LYS A 165 56.45 -0.52 -11.06
C LYS A 165 57.79 0.09 -10.69
N ILE A 166 57.80 1.16 -9.89
CA ILE A 166 59.04 1.77 -9.39
C ILE A 166 59.78 0.81 -8.45
N MET A 167 59.07 0.15 -7.53
CA MET A 167 59.65 -0.84 -6.64
C MET A 167 60.26 -2.01 -7.40
N SER A 168 59.58 -2.57 -8.42
CA SER A 168 60.13 -3.63 -9.26
C SER A 168 61.42 -3.19 -9.97
N LYS A 169 61.49 -1.95 -10.46
CA LYS A 169 62.73 -1.39 -11.05
C LYS A 169 63.87 -1.31 -10.01
N ILE A 170 63.58 -0.83 -8.80
CA ILE A 170 64.57 -0.75 -7.71
C ILE A 170 65.04 -2.16 -7.35
N THR A 171 64.13 -3.11 -7.17
CA THR A 171 64.43 -4.50 -6.86
C THR A 171 65.32 -5.16 -7.91
N GLN A 172 65.03 -4.96 -9.21
CA GLN A 172 65.88 -5.43 -10.30
C GLN A 172 67.28 -4.82 -10.26
N GLN A 173 67.38 -3.51 -10.01
CA GLN A 173 68.68 -2.84 -9.86
C GLN A 173 69.45 -3.39 -8.65
N THR A 174 68.79 -3.58 -7.51
CA THR A 174 69.40 -4.16 -6.30
C THR A 174 69.88 -5.59 -6.55
N ASN A 175 69.12 -6.39 -7.30
CA ASN A 175 69.53 -7.74 -7.68
C ASN A 175 70.81 -7.72 -8.53
N ILE A 176 70.89 -6.82 -9.53
CA ILE A 176 72.09 -6.63 -10.37
C ILE A 176 73.29 -6.15 -9.53
N LEU A 177 73.08 -5.23 -8.59
CA LEU A 177 74.09 -4.77 -7.63
C LEU A 177 74.62 -5.93 -6.78
N GLY A 178 73.73 -6.76 -6.25
CA GLY A 178 74.09 -7.98 -5.52
C GLY A 178 74.86 -8.98 -6.38
N LEU A 179 74.49 -9.14 -7.65
CA LEU A 179 75.20 -9.99 -8.61
C LEU A 179 76.63 -9.48 -8.86
N ASN A 180 76.78 -8.19 -9.14
CA ASN A 180 78.10 -7.58 -9.35
C ASN A 180 78.98 -7.72 -8.11
N ALA A 181 78.42 -7.54 -6.90
CA ALA A 181 79.14 -7.75 -5.65
C ALA A 181 79.57 -9.22 -5.45
N SER A 182 78.73 -10.18 -5.81
CA SER A 182 79.09 -11.61 -5.78
C SER A 182 80.24 -11.93 -6.73
N ILE A 183 80.25 -11.36 -7.93
CA ILE A 183 81.32 -11.54 -8.92
C ILE A 183 82.64 -10.98 -8.38
N GLU A 184 82.63 -9.77 -7.82
CA GLU A 184 83.85 -9.14 -7.30
C GLU A 184 84.37 -9.85 -6.04
N ALA A 185 83.46 -10.34 -5.19
CA ALA A 185 83.81 -11.18 -4.04
C ALA A 185 84.48 -12.50 -4.47
N ALA A 186 84.00 -13.14 -5.54
CA ALA A 186 84.65 -14.32 -6.11
C ALA A 186 86.04 -13.99 -6.68
N ARG A 187 86.19 -12.82 -7.32
CA ARG A 187 87.46 -12.35 -7.89
C ARG A 187 88.52 -12.08 -6.83
N ALA A 188 88.13 -11.61 -5.65
CA ALA A 188 89.01 -11.38 -4.51
C ALA A 188 89.45 -12.68 -3.78
N GLY A 189 88.94 -13.84 -4.18
CA GLY A 189 89.32 -15.14 -3.61
C GLY A 189 89.02 -15.26 -2.11
N GLU A 190 90.01 -15.69 -1.32
CA GLU A 190 89.87 -15.86 0.13
C GLU A 190 89.50 -14.54 0.85
N HIS A 191 89.97 -13.39 0.35
CA HIS A 191 89.67 -12.08 0.94
C HIS A 191 88.22 -11.62 0.70
N GLY A 192 87.52 -12.22 -0.27
CA GLY A 192 86.14 -11.87 -0.62
C GLY A 192 85.06 -12.70 0.06
N ARG A 193 85.41 -13.72 0.85
CA ARG A 193 84.43 -14.66 1.46
C ARG A 193 83.30 -13.98 2.23
N GLY A 194 83.61 -12.97 3.05
CA GLY A 194 82.61 -12.21 3.81
C GLY A 194 81.67 -11.42 2.89
N PHE A 195 82.21 -10.77 1.86
CA PHE A 195 81.42 -10.03 0.87
C PHE A 195 80.53 -10.94 0.01
N ALA A 196 80.96 -12.17 -0.27
CA ALA A 196 80.14 -13.14 -1.00
C ALA A 196 78.86 -13.52 -0.25
N ILE A 197 78.93 -13.64 1.09
CA ILE A 197 77.77 -13.91 1.94
C ILE A 197 76.78 -12.74 1.90
N VAL A 198 77.28 -11.51 2.06
CA VAL A 198 76.46 -10.29 2.01
C VAL A 198 75.79 -10.15 0.65
N ALA A 199 76.53 -10.34 -0.44
CA ALA A 199 76.00 -10.24 -1.79
C ALA A 199 74.87 -11.25 -2.07
N LYS A 200 74.99 -12.48 -1.55
CA LYS A 200 73.93 -13.49 -1.63
C LYS A 200 72.68 -13.10 -0.84
N GLU A 201 72.85 -12.51 0.34
CA GLU A 201 71.72 -12.01 1.13
C GLU A 201 71.02 -10.84 0.45
N VAL A 202 71.77 -9.94 -0.20
CA VAL A 202 71.20 -8.84 -1.00
C VAL A 202 70.38 -9.36 -2.19
N GLN A 203 70.86 -10.37 -2.92
CA GLN A 203 70.09 -11.00 -4.00
C GLN A 203 68.81 -11.67 -3.47
N LYS A 204 68.90 -12.36 -2.33
CA LYS A 204 67.74 -12.98 -1.68
C LYS A 204 66.70 -11.94 -1.27
N LEU A 205 67.12 -10.83 -0.68
CA LEU A 205 66.23 -9.71 -0.33
C LEU A 205 65.56 -9.12 -1.56
N ALA A 206 66.30 -8.95 -2.67
CA ALA A 206 65.72 -8.50 -3.93
C ALA A 206 64.68 -9.50 -4.47
N SER A 207 64.99 -10.79 -4.50
CA SER A 207 64.03 -11.82 -4.94
C SER A 207 62.75 -11.84 -4.10
N ASN A 208 62.87 -11.70 -2.77
CA ASN A 208 61.71 -11.64 -1.88
C ASN A 208 60.86 -10.37 -2.14
N ASN A 209 61.50 -9.22 -2.38
CA ASN A 209 60.79 -7.99 -2.73
C ASN A 209 60.04 -8.09 -4.05
N GLU A 210 60.57 -8.82 -5.03
CA GLU A 210 59.88 -9.07 -6.30
C GLU A 210 58.63 -9.94 -6.10
N GLU A 211 58.72 -10.96 -5.25
CA GLU A 211 57.57 -11.77 -4.87
C GLU A 211 56.47 -10.94 -4.18
N PHE A 212 56.84 -10.07 -3.23
CA PHE A 212 55.88 -9.18 -2.57
C PHE A 212 55.24 -8.19 -3.55
N ALA A 213 56.00 -7.64 -4.50
CA ALA A 213 55.47 -6.75 -5.52
C ALA A 213 54.39 -7.45 -6.38
N ASN A 214 54.63 -8.71 -6.76
CA ASN A 214 53.66 -9.51 -7.50
C ASN A 214 52.39 -9.77 -6.68
N GLN A 215 52.53 -10.14 -5.41
CA GLN A 215 51.38 -10.34 -4.50
C GLN A 215 50.54 -9.06 -4.35
N ILE A 216 51.18 -7.89 -4.25
CA ILE A 216 50.46 -6.61 -4.22
C ILE A 216 49.72 -6.38 -5.55
N GLY A 217 50.34 -6.69 -6.69
CA GLY A 217 49.70 -6.62 -8.01
C GLY A 217 48.42 -7.47 -8.10
N ASP A 218 48.44 -8.69 -7.57
CA ASP A 218 47.27 -9.57 -7.53
C ASP A 218 46.14 -9.00 -6.63
N ILE A 219 46.50 -8.39 -5.50
CA ILE A 219 45.54 -7.70 -4.63
C ILE A 219 44.92 -6.50 -5.35
N LEU A 220 45.71 -5.70 -6.07
CA LEU A 220 45.21 -4.56 -6.84
C LEU A 220 44.25 -5.00 -7.97
N ASN A 221 44.54 -6.12 -8.64
CA ASN A 221 43.65 -6.71 -9.63
C ASN A 221 42.31 -7.14 -9.01
N THR A 222 42.36 -7.72 -7.81
CA THR A 222 41.16 -8.10 -7.05
C THR A 222 40.34 -6.86 -6.69
N ILE A 223 40.97 -5.79 -6.18
CA ILE A 223 40.28 -4.53 -5.87
C ILE A 223 39.62 -3.93 -7.13
N ASN A 224 40.30 -3.94 -8.27
CA ASN A 224 39.72 -3.48 -9.54
C ASN A 224 38.47 -4.28 -9.94
N HIS A 225 38.47 -5.60 -9.71
CA HIS A 225 37.31 -6.44 -9.97
C HIS A 225 36.13 -6.08 -9.05
N GLU A 226 36.39 -5.93 -7.75
CA GLU A 226 35.36 -5.53 -6.78
C GLU A 226 34.75 -4.16 -7.12
N VAL A 227 35.56 -3.19 -7.57
CA VAL A 227 35.05 -1.88 -7.99
C VAL A 227 34.13 -1.97 -9.23
N LYS A 228 34.44 -2.85 -10.18
CA LYS A 228 33.55 -3.10 -11.34
C LYS A 228 32.24 -3.75 -10.91
N SER A 229 32.30 -4.66 -9.93
CA SER A 229 31.11 -5.27 -9.34
C SER A 229 30.22 -4.19 -8.69
N VAL A 230 30.81 -3.29 -7.88
CA VAL A 230 30.09 -2.14 -7.30
C VAL A 230 29.44 -1.27 -8.37
N SER A 231 30.13 -1.00 -9.48
CA SER A 231 29.57 -0.22 -10.58
C SER A 231 28.32 -0.87 -11.19
N THR A 232 28.34 -2.20 -11.32
CA THR A 232 27.19 -2.99 -11.82
C THR A 232 26.02 -2.95 -10.84
N GLU A 233 26.28 -3.01 -9.53
CA GLU A 233 25.25 -2.90 -8.51
C GLU A 233 24.62 -1.49 -8.46
N ILE A 234 25.39 -0.43 -8.73
CA ILE A 234 24.86 0.93 -8.86
C ILE A 234 23.88 1.04 -10.03
N GLU A 235 24.17 0.41 -11.18
CA GLU A 235 23.25 0.40 -12.32
C GLU A 235 21.92 -0.30 -11.99
N LYS A 236 21.98 -1.44 -11.30
CA LYS A 236 20.78 -2.14 -10.82
C LYS A 236 19.97 -1.27 -9.85
N LEU A 237 20.65 -0.58 -8.95
CA LEU A 237 20.05 0.29 -7.95
C LEU A 237 19.37 1.51 -8.60
N ASN A 238 19.96 2.08 -9.67
CA ASN A 238 19.31 3.12 -10.47
C ASN A 238 18.05 2.61 -11.18
N ASN A 239 18.11 1.44 -11.83
CA ASN A 239 16.94 0.84 -12.47
C ASN A 239 15.81 0.54 -11.47
N LEU A 240 16.16 0.09 -10.26
CA LEU A 240 15.18 -0.14 -9.19
C LEU A 240 14.49 1.17 -8.77
N SER A 241 15.26 2.25 -8.66
CA SER A 241 14.74 3.58 -8.33
C SER A 241 13.77 4.11 -9.40
N GLU A 242 14.07 3.89 -10.67
CA GLU A 242 13.18 4.26 -11.78
C GLU A 242 11.87 3.47 -11.78
N ASN A 243 11.94 2.15 -11.55
CA ASN A 243 10.74 1.33 -11.41
C ASN A 243 9.88 1.73 -10.20
N GLN A 244 10.49 2.06 -9.06
CA GLN A 244 9.75 2.56 -7.89
C GLN A 244 9.01 3.86 -8.19
N LYS A 245 9.63 4.76 -8.97
CA LYS A 245 9.00 6.00 -9.40
C LYS A 245 7.76 5.76 -10.27
N GLU A 246 7.84 4.82 -11.22
CA GLU A 246 6.69 4.45 -12.05
C GLU A 246 5.54 3.86 -11.22
N ILE A 247 5.87 2.98 -10.27
CA ILE A 247 4.89 2.42 -9.33
C ILE A 247 4.22 3.53 -8.50
N GLY A 248 4.99 4.51 -8.02
CA GLY A 248 4.47 5.66 -7.29
C GLY A 248 3.44 6.45 -8.07
N LEU A 249 3.73 6.79 -9.33
CA LEU A 249 2.79 7.51 -10.21
C LEU A 249 1.52 6.70 -10.47
N GLY A 250 1.64 5.38 -10.67
CA GLY A 250 0.49 4.50 -10.86
C GLY A 250 -0.39 4.39 -9.61
N LEU A 251 0.21 4.40 -8.41
CA LEU A 251 -0.54 4.42 -7.15
C LEU A 251 -1.25 5.75 -6.92
N GLU A 252 -0.63 6.87 -7.28
CA GLU A 252 -1.23 8.20 -7.17
C GLU A 252 -2.50 8.32 -8.03
N ASP A 253 -2.42 7.94 -9.31
CA ASP A 253 -3.59 7.89 -10.22
C ASP A 253 -4.68 6.94 -9.71
N ALA A 254 -4.30 5.78 -9.15
CA ALA A 254 -5.25 4.84 -8.57
C ALA A 254 -5.99 5.43 -7.36
N ILE A 255 -5.31 6.17 -6.49
CA ILE A 255 -5.93 6.83 -5.33
C ILE A 255 -6.88 7.93 -5.81
N GLU A 256 -6.48 8.77 -6.76
CA GLU A 256 -7.34 9.84 -7.29
C GLU A 256 -8.65 9.28 -7.84
N LYS A 257 -8.56 8.23 -8.66
CA LYS A 257 -9.75 7.53 -9.19
C LYS A 257 -10.62 6.96 -8.08
N LEU A 258 -10.00 6.37 -7.06
CA LEU A 258 -10.73 5.73 -5.97
C LEU A 258 -11.48 6.76 -5.12
N ILE A 259 -10.87 7.90 -4.80
CA ILE A 259 -11.53 9.02 -4.09
C ILE A 259 -12.69 9.57 -4.94
N SER A 260 -12.47 9.79 -6.25
CA SER A 260 -13.52 10.32 -7.13
C SER A 260 -14.78 9.44 -7.19
N ASN A 261 -14.61 8.10 -7.14
CA ASN A 261 -15.73 7.14 -7.14
C ASN A 261 -16.51 7.10 -5.82
N VAL A 262 -15.91 7.56 -4.72
CA VAL A 262 -16.58 7.63 -3.41
C VAL A 262 -17.37 8.92 -3.27
N GLU A 263 -16.92 10.00 -3.92
CA GLU A 263 -17.56 11.31 -3.88
C GLU A 263 -18.68 11.48 -4.93
N SER A 264 -18.71 10.65 -5.97
CA SER A 264 -19.72 10.62 -7.04
C SER A 264 -20.98 9.84 -6.67
#